data_AF-A0A362X371-F1
#
_entry.id   AF-A0A362X371-F1
#
_cell.length_a   1.000
_cell.length_b   1.000
_cell.length_c   1.000
_cell.angle_alpha   90.00
_cell.angle_beta   90.00
_cell.angle_gamma   90.00
#
_symmetry.space_group_name_H-M   'P 1'
#
loop_
_entity.id
_entity.type
_entity.pdbx_description
1 polymer ?
#
loop_
_entity_poly.entity_id
_entity_poly.type
_entity_poly.pdbx_seq_one_letter_code
_entity_poly.pdbx_strand_id
1 'polypeptide(L)'
;MIYSDKEKYSSILENSIDYLENRGFENLKADIDGYETPKSYTKKGSDIAVTPDIVATKEGRKYFFDISLKSEKPKLLKSKWLFLNALSNLKSHRFKLITTRGHIQFSKDMLEDINLSDKKLIRI
;
A
#
# COMPACT_ATOMS: atom_id res chain seq x y z
N MET A 1 12.02 -6.80 -5.61
CA MET A 1 11.69 -6.04 -4.39
C MET A 1 11.84 -4.55 -4.64
N ILE A 2 10.93 -3.76 -4.08
CA ILE A 2 10.93 -2.29 -4.16
C ILE A 2 11.62 -1.68 -2.92
N TYR A 3 11.57 -2.36 -1.78
CA TYR A 3 12.16 -1.91 -0.52
C TYR A 3 13.57 -2.47 -0.33
N SER A 4 14.45 -1.67 0.30
CA SER A 4 15.86 -2.00 0.54
C SER A 4 16.10 -3.00 1.68
N ASP A 5 15.12 -3.16 2.58
CA ASP A 5 15.26 -3.97 3.80
C ASP A 5 14.01 -4.86 3.97
N LYS A 6 14.21 -6.18 3.78
CA LYS A 6 13.14 -7.19 3.76
C LYS A 6 12.60 -7.47 5.17
N GLU A 7 13.47 -7.58 6.17
CA GLU A 7 13.05 -7.88 7.55
C GLU A 7 12.28 -6.70 8.15
N LYS A 8 12.76 -5.49 7.90
CA LYS A 8 12.04 -4.28 8.30
C LYS A 8 10.69 -4.14 7.59
N TYR A 9 10.58 -4.57 6.34
CA TYR A 9 9.30 -4.57 5.64
C TYR A 9 8.30 -5.54 6.27
N SER A 10 8.69 -6.80 6.52
CA SER A 10 7.80 -7.81 7.11
C SER A 10 7.26 -7.39 8.47
N SER A 11 8.14 -6.90 9.35
CA SER A 11 7.72 -6.39 10.68
C SER A 11 6.77 -5.20 10.59
N ILE A 12 6.95 -4.28 9.63
CA ILE A 12 6.01 -3.16 9.43
C ILE A 12 4.69 -3.66 8.84
N LEU A 13 4.71 -4.70 8.00
CA LEU A 13 3.51 -5.30 7.43
C LEU A 13 2.64 -5.96 8.51
N GLU A 14 3.23 -6.73 9.41
CA GLU A 14 2.55 -7.31 10.58
C GLU A 14 1.95 -6.22 11.48
N ASN A 15 2.75 -5.22 11.88
CA ASN A 15 2.27 -4.10 12.69
C ASN A 15 1.14 -3.30 11.99
N SER A 16 1.18 -3.22 10.65
CA SER A 16 0.12 -2.58 9.87
C SER A 16 -1.17 -3.37 9.91
N ILE A 17 -1.09 -4.70 9.85
CA ILE A 17 -2.25 -5.59 9.96
C ILE A 17 -2.90 -5.44 11.33
N ASP A 18 -2.12 -5.56 12.41
CA ASP A 18 -2.61 -5.38 13.78
C ASP A 18 -3.26 -4.01 13.98
N TYR A 19 -2.64 -2.96 13.43
CA TYR A 19 -3.20 -1.61 13.47
C TYR A 19 -4.56 -1.53 12.77
N LEU A 20 -4.72 -2.18 11.61
CA LEU A 20 -5.96 -2.18 10.84
C LEU A 20 -7.05 -3.01 11.53
N GLU A 21 -6.73 -4.19 12.05
CA GLU A 21 -7.68 -5.03 12.80
C GLU A 21 -8.23 -4.30 14.02
N ASN A 22 -7.35 -3.68 14.83
CA ASN A 22 -7.74 -2.87 15.98
C ASN A 22 -8.60 -1.64 15.62
N ARG A 23 -8.64 -1.26 14.34
CA ARG A 23 -9.48 -0.18 13.81
C ARG A 23 -10.77 -0.68 13.15
N GLY A 24 -11.07 -1.97 13.26
CA GLY A 24 -12.29 -2.59 12.72
C GLY A 24 -12.25 -2.79 11.21
N PHE A 25 -11.06 -3.02 10.65
CA PHE A 25 -10.96 -3.59 9.31
C PHE A 25 -11.09 -5.11 9.38
N GLU A 26 -11.73 -5.69 8.37
CA GLU A 26 -12.07 -7.10 8.28
C GLU A 26 -11.65 -7.66 6.91
N ASN A 27 -11.63 -8.99 6.77
CA ASN A 27 -11.25 -9.69 5.54
C ASN A 27 -9.88 -9.24 5.01
N LEU A 28 -8.89 -9.17 5.92
CA LEU A 28 -7.55 -8.74 5.57
C LEU A 28 -6.86 -9.77 4.67
N LYS A 29 -6.12 -9.25 3.71
CA LYS A 29 -5.29 -10.00 2.77
C LYS A 29 -3.92 -9.34 2.74
N ALA A 30 -2.87 -10.12 2.93
CA ALA A 30 -1.49 -9.69 2.91
C ALA A 30 -0.60 -10.87 2.52
N ASP A 31 0.58 -10.58 1.97
CA ASP A 31 1.55 -11.60 1.58
C ASP A 31 2.42 -12.04 2.77
N ILE A 32 1.76 -12.59 3.80
CA ILE A 32 2.37 -13.17 5.00
C ILE A 32 1.61 -14.43 5.43
N ASP A 33 2.26 -15.27 6.26
CA ASP A 33 1.66 -16.51 6.75
C ASP A 33 0.37 -16.24 7.55
N GLY A 34 -0.66 -17.05 7.27
CA GLY A 34 -1.97 -16.93 7.92
C GLY A 34 -2.97 -16.02 7.20
N TYR A 35 -2.56 -15.31 6.13
CA TYR A 35 -3.44 -14.43 5.35
C TYR A 35 -3.52 -14.87 3.88
N GLU A 36 -4.62 -14.54 3.22
CA GLU A 36 -4.71 -14.69 1.76
C GLU A 36 -3.89 -13.61 1.07
N THR A 37 -3.09 -13.96 0.06
CA THR A 37 -2.36 -12.97 -0.72
C THR A 37 -3.30 -12.07 -1.52
N PRO A 38 -3.09 -10.73 -1.54
CA PRO A 38 -3.86 -9.82 -2.37
C PRO A 38 -3.79 -10.17 -3.87
N LYS A 39 -4.88 -9.88 -4.59
CA LYS A 39 -4.90 -10.02 -6.04
C LYS A 39 -3.88 -9.08 -6.70
N SER A 40 -3.04 -9.66 -7.56
CA SER A 40 -2.12 -8.94 -8.45
C SER A 40 -2.81 -8.47 -9.74
N TYR A 41 -2.37 -7.32 -10.26
CA TYR A 41 -2.84 -6.73 -11.51
C TYR A 41 -1.70 -6.62 -12.51
N THR A 42 -1.81 -7.31 -13.63
CA THR A 42 -0.79 -7.28 -14.69
C THR A 42 -1.20 -6.33 -15.79
N LYS A 43 -0.29 -5.45 -16.20
CA LYS A 43 -0.52 -4.58 -17.36
C LYS A 43 -0.41 -5.43 -18.63
N LYS A 44 -1.47 -5.45 -19.44
CA LYS A 44 -1.52 -6.19 -20.71
C LYS A 44 -0.32 -5.82 -21.60
N GLY A 45 0.40 -6.82 -22.10
CA GLY A 45 1.58 -6.62 -22.94
C GLY A 45 2.85 -6.23 -22.17
N SER A 46 2.88 -6.39 -20.85
CA SER A 46 4.10 -6.24 -20.04
C SER A 46 4.10 -7.20 -18.86
N ASP A 47 5.27 -7.56 -18.37
CA ASP A 47 5.43 -8.41 -17.18
C ASP A 47 5.33 -7.62 -15.86
N ILE A 48 4.89 -6.37 -15.93
CA ILE A 48 4.71 -5.53 -14.74
C ILE A 48 3.41 -5.91 -14.05
N ALA A 49 3.55 -6.53 -12.87
CA ALA A 49 2.47 -6.80 -11.95
C ALA A 49 2.46 -5.77 -10.80
N VAL A 50 1.27 -5.33 -10.42
CA VAL A 50 1.02 -4.45 -9.27
C VAL A 50 0.13 -5.17 -8.27
N THR A 51 0.61 -5.31 -7.04
CA THR A 51 -0.10 -5.98 -5.94
C THR A 51 -0.15 -5.02 -4.75
N PRO A 52 -1.33 -4.68 -4.20
CA PRO A 52 -1.40 -3.93 -2.94
C PRO A 52 -0.71 -4.69 -1.81
N ASP A 53 -0.05 -4.00 -0.89
CA ASP A 53 0.59 -4.66 0.26
C ASP A 53 -0.47 -5.26 1.22
N ILE A 54 -1.59 -4.56 1.44
CA ILE A 54 -2.73 -5.06 2.21
C ILE A 54 -4.06 -4.72 1.50
N VAL A 55 -5.00 -5.65 1.48
CA VAL A 55 -6.40 -5.40 1.13
C VAL A 55 -7.28 -5.71 2.33
N ALA A 56 -8.24 -4.84 2.62
CA ALA A 56 -9.20 -5.08 3.69
C ALA A 56 -10.58 -4.49 3.34
N THR A 57 -11.56 -4.78 4.17
CA THR A 57 -12.90 -4.21 4.11
C THR A 57 -13.26 -3.52 5.41
N LYS A 58 -14.01 -2.43 5.34
CA LYS A 58 -14.59 -1.78 6.50
C LYS A 58 -15.89 -1.12 6.09
N GLU A 59 -16.97 -1.35 6.84
CA GLU A 59 -18.29 -0.76 6.58
C GLU A 59 -18.76 -1.02 5.13
N GLY A 60 -18.58 -2.25 4.65
CA GLY A 60 -18.95 -2.66 3.28
C GLY A 60 -18.07 -2.10 2.17
N ARG A 61 -17.03 -1.31 2.49
CA ARG A 61 -16.13 -0.70 1.51
C ARG A 61 -14.77 -1.37 1.51
N LYS A 62 -14.23 -1.63 0.32
CA LYS A 62 -12.89 -2.19 0.15
C LYS A 62 -11.81 -1.11 0.18
N TYR A 63 -10.69 -1.43 0.80
CA TYR A 63 -9.52 -0.59 0.95
C TYR A 63 -8.29 -1.31 0.42
N PHE A 64 -7.46 -0.56 -0.30
CA PHE A 64 -6.10 -0.93 -0.66
C PHE A 64 -5.16 -0.10 0.19
N PHE A 65 -4.19 -0.77 0.80
CA PHE A 65 -3.10 -0.14 1.55
C PHE A 65 -1.78 -0.53 0.94
N ASP A 66 -0.87 0.43 0.88
CA ASP A 66 0.54 0.22 0.58
C ASP A 66 1.41 0.84 1.68
N ILE A 67 2.55 0.22 1.94
CA ILE A 67 3.51 0.67 2.93
C ILE A 67 4.53 1.58 2.22
N SER A 68 4.64 2.80 2.68
CA SER A 68 5.54 3.80 2.13
C SER A 68 6.87 3.78 2.87
N LEU A 69 7.82 2.99 2.35
CA LEU A 69 9.21 2.99 2.80
C LEU A 69 10.14 3.55 1.73
N LYS A 70 11.31 4.04 2.17
CA LYS A 70 12.37 4.49 1.28
C LYS A 70 12.76 3.32 0.38
N SER A 71 12.88 3.60 -0.91
CA SER A 71 13.00 2.60 -1.95
C SER A 71 14.14 2.96 -2.89
N GLU A 72 14.90 1.96 -3.32
CA GLU A 72 15.87 2.08 -4.41
C GLU A 72 15.21 2.25 -5.79
N LYS A 73 13.90 1.98 -5.89
CA LYS A 73 13.11 2.05 -7.13
C LYS A 73 11.92 3.01 -6.98
N PRO A 74 12.15 4.31 -6.66
CA PRO A 74 11.08 5.26 -6.38
C PRO A 74 10.12 5.45 -7.57
N LYS A 75 10.60 5.37 -8.81
CA LYS A 75 9.74 5.46 -10.02
C LYS A 75 8.70 4.33 -10.09
N LEU A 76 9.07 3.10 -9.71
CA LEU A 76 8.15 1.97 -9.69
C LEU A 76 7.13 2.12 -8.55
N LEU A 77 7.58 2.58 -7.38
CA LEU A 77 6.71 2.83 -6.23
C LEU A 77 5.67 3.93 -6.53
N LYS A 78 6.09 5.03 -7.17
CA LYS A 78 5.18 6.08 -7.68
C LYS A 78 4.15 5.51 -8.66
N SER A 79 4.59 4.72 -9.62
CA SER A 79 3.73 4.10 -10.62
C SER A 79 2.71 3.15 -9.99
N LYS A 80 3.13 2.37 -8.99
CA LYS A 80 2.27 1.51 -8.18
C LYS A 80 1.17 2.31 -7.49
N TRP A 81 1.51 3.40 -6.80
CA TRP A 81 0.53 4.23 -6.10
C TRP A 81 -0.44 4.93 -7.04
N LEU A 82 0.03 5.46 -8.17
CA LEU A 82 -0.85 6.04 -9.20
C LEU A 82 -1.86 5.02 -9.70
N PHE A 83 -1.40 3.80 -10.02
CA PHE A 83 -2.28 2.73 -10.47
C PHE A 83 -3.32 2.35 -9.41
N LEU A 84 -2.90 2.11 -8.17
CA LEU A 84 -3.80 1.74 -7.08
C LEU A 84 -4.82 2.83 -6.76
N ASN A 85 -4.41 4.09 -6.82
CA ASN A 85 -5.31 5.24 -6.68
C ASN A 85 -6.36 5.27 -7.80
N ALA A 86 -5.93 5.19 -9.06
CA ALA A 86 -6.83 5.21 -10.21
C ALA A 86 -7.83 4.04 -10.17
N LEU A 87 -7.34 2.82 -9.88
CA LEU A 87 -8.17 1.63 -9.74
C LEU A 87 -9.18 1.78 -8.59
N SER A 88 -8.75 2.33 -7.46
CA SER A 88 -9.63 2.53 -6.31
C SER A 88 -10.76 3.50 -6.64
N ASN A 89 -10.45 4.60 -7.33
CA ASN A 89 -11.46 5.57 -7.76
C ASN A 89 -12.45 4.93 -8.75
N LEU A 90 -11.95 4.18 -9.73
CA LEU A 90 -12.79 3.49 -10.73
C LEU A 90 -13.77 2.48 -10.08
N LYS A 91 -13.34 1.80 -9.01
CA LYS A 91 -14.12 0.76 -8.33
C LYS A 91 -14.79 1.24 -7.04
N SER A 92 -14.81 2.55 -6.77
CA SER A 92 -15.35 3.13 -5.53
C SER A 92 -14.73 2.58 -4.24
N HIS A 93 -13.52 2.01 -4.33
CA HIS A 93 -12.70 1.61 -3.19
C HIS A 93 -11.93 2.81 -2.63
N ARG A 94 -11.13 2.59 -1.60
CA ARG A 94 -10.23 3.61 -1.04
C ARG A 94 -8.78 3.13 -1.10
N PHE A 95 -7.90 4.01 -1.58
CA PHE A 95 -6.46 3.81 -1.49
C PHE A 95 -5.88 4.66 -0.37
N LYS A 96 -5.07 4.04 0.50
CA LYS A 96 -4.37 4.70 1.61
C LYS A 96 -2.92 4.24 1.67
N LEU A 97 -2.07 5.07 2.26
CA LEU A 97 -0.66 4.75 2.50
C LEU A 97 -0.38 4.70 3.99
N ILE A 98 0.34 3.67 4.40
CA ILE A 98 0.88 3.51 5.75
C ILE A 98 2.37 3.89 5.71
N THR A 99 2.88 4.60 6.70
CA THR A 99 4.28 4.99 6.79
C THR A 99 4.73 4.98 8.24
N THR A 100 6.05 4.98 8.46
CA THR A 100 6.66 5.05 9.79
C THR A 100 7.52 6.31 9.93
N ARG A 101 7.86 6.71 11.17
CA ARG A 101 8.50 8.00 11.50
C ARG A 101 9.67 8.41 10.58
N GLY A 102 10.57 7.47 10.23
CA GLY A 102 11.75 7.75 9.40
C GLY A 102 11.48 7.90 7.89
N HIS A 103 10.25 7.64 7.46
CA HIS A 103 9.85 7.61 6.05
C HIS A 103 8.82 8.68 5.68
N ILE A 104 8.29 9.43 6.66
CA ILE A 104 7.23 10.44 6.45
C ILE A 104 7.60 11.45 5.36
N GLN A 105 8.80 12.05 5.41
CA GLN A 105 9.19 13.07 4.43
C GLN A 105 9.26 12.47 3.03
N PHE A 106 9.94 11.31 2.90
CA PHE A 106 9.98 10.56 1.65
C PHE A 106 8.58 10.25 1.10
N SER A 107 7.65 9.81 1.95
CA SER A 107 6.26 9.53 1.56
C SER A 107 5.55 10.78 1.03
N LYS A 108 5.77 11.94 1.66
CA LYS A 108 5.17 13.21 1.22
C LYS A 108 5.75 13.67 -0.11
N ASP A 109 7.07 13.69 -0.25
CA ASP A 109 7.75 14.11 -1.48
C ASP A 109 7.29 13.24 -2.65
N MET A 110 7.21 11.92 -2.43
CA MET A 110 6.76 10.97 -3.43
C MET A 110 5.30 11.16 -3.84
N LEU A 111 4.42 11.57 -2.91
CA LEU A 111 3.01 11.88 -3.18
C LEU A 111 2.87 13.21 -3.94
N GLU A 112 3.67 14.20 -3.58
CA GLU A 112 3.71 15.49 -4.28
C GLU A 112 4.15 15.31 -5.74
N ASP A 113 5.22 14.53 -5.96
CA ASP A 113 5.74 14.22 -7.30
C ASP A 113 4.72 13.55 -8.24
N ILE A 114 3.65 12.96 -7.70
CA ILE A 114 2.59 12.30 -8.47
C ILE A 114 1.21 12.97 -8.30
N ASN A 115 1.18 14.20 -7.78
CA ASN A 115 -0.04 14.99 -7.56
C ASN A 115 -1.11 14.28 -6.69
N LEU A 116 -0.68 13.52 -5.68
CA LEU A 116 -1.54 12.86 -4.69
C LEU A 116 -1.35 13.45 -3.28
N SER A 117 -1.04 14.74 -3.19
CA SER A 117 -0.78 15.45 -1.93
C SER A 117 -2.00 15.52 -0.99
N ASP A 118 -3.21 15.28 -1.50
CA ASP A 118 -4.45 15.16 -0.73
C ASP A 118 -4.52 13.88 0.12
N LYS A 119 -3.67 12.89 -0.17
CA LYS A 119 -3.68 11.60 0.54
C LYS A 119 -3.16 11.75 1.96
N LYS A 120 -4.02 11.44 2.94
CA LYS A 120 -3.63 11.33 4.34
C LYS A 120 -2.84 10.04 4.59
N LEU A 121 -1.59 10.19 5.03
CA LEU A 121 -0.75 9.10 5.51
C LEU A 121 -1.26 8.56 6.84
N ILE A 122 -1.39 7.24 6.95
CA ILE A 122 -1.52 6.52 8.21
C ILE A 122 -0.10 6.37 8.77
N ARG A 123 0.11 6.79 10.02
CA ARG A 123 1.40 6.73 10.67
C ARG A 123 1.32 5.69 11.77
N ILE A 124 2.24 4.72 11.72
CA ILE A 124 2.43 3.70 12.76
C ILE A 124 3.87 3.77 13.29
#